data_AF-A0A352WQY1-F1
#
_entry.id   AF-A0A352WQY1-F1
#
_cell.length_a   1.000
_cell.length_b   1.000
_cell.length_c   1.000
_cell.angle_alpha   90.00
_cell.angle_beta   90.00
_cell.angle_gamma   90.00
#
_symmetry.space_group_name_H-M   'P 1'
#
loop_
_entity.id
_entity.type
_entity.pdbx_description
1 polymer ?
#
loop_
_entity_poly.entity_id
_entity_poly.type
_entity_poly.pdbx_seq_one_letter_code
_entity_poly.pdbx_strand_id
1 'polypeptide(L)'
;MGMCWRGSWMTNPCFACKSMANQLFLVGYMGAGKTTAANALSLRTGLPMVDLDEELERREGRSIAALFAQEGEMAFRIKESDLLHEIAGNPAFPIVACGGGTMGNATNVRTMQA
;
A
#
# COMPACT_ATOMS: atom_id res chain seq x y z
N MET A 1 3.06 26.96 25.50
CA MET A 1 3.40 25.97 26.54
C MET A 1 2.22 25.00 26.67
N GLY A 2 2.26 23.88 25.93
CA GLY A 2 1.26 22.81 26.02
C GLY A 2 2.00 21.53 26.40
N MET A 3 1.69 20.99 27.57
CA MET A 3 2.51 20.03 28.30
C MET A 3 2.48 18.63 27.66
N CYS A 4 3.68 18.07 27.49
CA CYS A 4 3.94 16.69 27.11
C CYS A 4 3.57 15.76 28.28
N TRP A 5 2.49 14.99 28.13
CA TRP A 5 2.13 13.94 29.09
C TRP A 5 2.94 12.67 28.81
N ARG A 6 3.76 12.26 29.77
CA ARG A 6 4.48 10.98 29.80
C ARG A 6 3.51 9.88 30.24
N GLY A 7 3.26 8.94 29.34
CA GLY A 7 2.60 7.66 29.61
C GLY A 7 3.33 6.56 28.85
N SER A 8 3.77 5.54 29.58
CA SER A 8 4.75 4.53 29.18
C SER A 8 4.24 3.53 28.13
N TRP A 9 4.23 3.91 26.84
CA TRP A 9 4.26 2.99 25.69
C TRP A 9 5.02 3.66 24.53
N MET A 10 6.31 3.31 24.35
CA MET A 10 7.09 3.57 23.12
C MET A 10 6.42 2.76 21.99
N THR A 11 5.99 3.27 20.83
CA THR A 11 6.37 4.43 20.03
C THR A 11 5.11 5.05 19.39
N ASN A 12 4.62 6.17 19.90
CA ASN A 12 3.52 6.92 19.26
C ASN A 12 4.08 7.98 18.30
N PRO A 13 3.77 7.95 16.99
CA PRO A 13 3.89 9.13 16.17
C PRO A 13 2.76 10.08 16.58
N CYS A 14 3.11 11.33 16.90
CA CYS A 14 2.14 12.40 17.03
C CYS A 14 1.55 12.68 15.63
N PHE A 15 0.54 11.91 15.21
CA PHE A 15 -0.18 12.09 13.94
C PHE A 15 -1.06 13.37 13.92
N ALA A 16 -1.06 14.16 15.00
CA ALA A 16 -2.09 15.15 15.27
C ALA A 16 -1.95 16.49 14.54
N CYS A 17 -1.00 16.68 13.62
CA CYS A 17 -0.98 17.90 12.80
C CYS A 17 -0.17 17.76 11.51
N LYS A 18 -0.73 17.11 10.47
CA LYS A 18 -0.34 17.36 9.08
C LYS A 18 -1.59 17.30 8.21
N SER A 19 -1.86 18.41 7.52
CA SER A 19 -2.74 18.54 6.35
C SER A 19 -2.82 17.24 5.56
N MET A 20 -4.05 16.81 5.17
CA MET A 20 -4.38 15.62 4.37
C MET A 20 -3.14 15.04 3.66
N ALA A 21 -2.54 14.02 4.27
CA ALA A 21 -1.28 13.48 3.79
C ALA A 21 -1.56 12.76 2.47
N ASN A 22 -1.14 13.34 1.34
CA ASN A 22 -1.19 12.68 0.04
C ASN A 22 -0.52 11.31 0.15
N GLN A 23 -1.27 10.25 -0.18
CA GLN A 23 -0.79 8.89 -0.25
C GLN A 23 0.12 8.74 -1.49
N LEU A 24 1.28 8.10 -1.34
CA LEU A 24 2.21 7.90 -2.44
C LEU A 24 2.05 6.49 -3.03
N PHE A 25 1.64 6.43 -4.30
CA PHE A 25 1.56 5.18 -5.05
C PHE A 25 2.78 5.00 -5.99
N LEU A 26 3.48 3.89 -5.85
CA LEU A 26 4.60 3.48 -6.70
C LEU A 26 4.11 2.45 -7.72
N VAL A 27 3.97 2.87 -8.97
CA VAL A 27 3.47 2.04 -10.09
C VAL A 27 4.57 1.73 -11.10
N GLY A 28 4.47 0.57 -11.75
CA GLY A 28 5.42 0.14 -12.79
C GLY A 28 5.53 -1.37 -12.92
N TYR A 29 6.27 -1.87 -13.91
CA TYR A 29 6.39 -3.30 -14.19
C TYR A 29 6.96 -4.12 -13.02
N MET A 30 6.69 -5.43 -13.03
CA MET A 30 7.35 -6.39 -12.12
C MET A 30 8.87 -6.33 -12.30
N GLY A 31 9.63 -6.47 -11.20
CA GLY A 31 11.09 -6.36 -11.23
C GLY A 31 11.66 -4.94 -11.36
N ALA A 32 10.82 -3.90 -11.50
CA ALA A 32 11.27 -2.51 -11.54
C ALA A 32 11.77 -1.95 -10.17
N GLY A 33 11.81 -2.78 -9.13
CA GLY A 33 12.33 -2.39 -7.81
C GLY A 33 11.39 -1.52 -6.96
N LYS A 34 10.07 -1.56 -7.21
CA LYS A 34 9.08 -0.72 -6.51
C LYS A 34 8.99 -1.03 -5.02
N THR A 35 8.94 -2.30 -4.65
CA THR A 35 9.00 -2.77 -3.27
C THR A 35 10.29 -2.31 -2.59
N THR A 36 11.43 -2.37 -3.30
CA THR A 36 12.73 -1.90 -2.79
C THR A 36 12.72 -0.38 -2.57
N ALA A 37 12.19 0.40 -3.52
CA ALA A 37 12.07 1.85 -3.41
C ALA A 37 11.10 2.26 -2.29
N ALA A 38 9.95 1.57 -2.17
CA ALA A 38 8.98 1.78 -1.11
C ALA A 38 9.57 1.51 0.27
N ASN A 39 10.29 0.38 0.42
CA ASN A 39 10.99 0.05 1.66
C ASN A 39 12.06 1.09 2.01
N ALA A 40 12.88 1.49 1.05
CA ALA A 40 13.89 2.52 1.27
C ALA A 40 13.26 3.86 1.68
N LEU A 41 12.12 4.22 1.08
CA LEU A 41 11.40 5.43 1.44
C LEU A 41 10.78 5.33 2.83
N SER A 42 10.18 4.19 3.17
CA SER A 42 9.61 3.91 4.49
C SER A 42 10.68 4.06 5.58
N LEU A 43 11.85 3.42 5.41
CA LEU A 43 12.97 3.49 6.35
C LEU A 43 13.48 4.93 6.53
N ARG A 44 13.54 5.72 5.46
CA ARG A 44 14.03 7.12 5.52
C ARG A 44 13.02 8.09 6.14
N THR A 45 11.73 7.84 5.97
CA THR A 45 10.66 8.74 6.41
C THR A 45 10.04 8.32 7.75
N GLY A 46 10.25 7.07 8.18
CA GLY A 46 9.56 6.45 9.31
C GLY A 46 8.07 6.19 9.05
N LEU A 47 7.62 6.31 7.80
CA LEU A 47 6.23 6.10 7.42
C LEU A 47 5.97 4.63 7.06
N PRO A 48 4.84 4.03 7.45
CA PRO A 48 4.49 2.68 7.03
C PRO A 48 4.36 2.56 5.51
N MET A 49 4.70 1.40 4.97
CA MET A 49 4.43 1.05 3.58
C MET A 49 3.63 -0.24 3.46
N VAL A 50 2.96 -0.42 2.32
CA VAL A 50 2.33 -1.69 1.95
C VAL A 50 2.68 -2.02 0.50
N ASP A 51 2.97 -3.28 0.23
CA ASP A 51 3.05 -3.83 -1.12
C ASP A 51 1.76 -4.60 -1.39
N LEU A 52 1.04 -4.24 -2.46
CA LEU A 52 -0.24 -4.87 -2.80
C LEU A 52 -0.08 -6.36 -3.11
N ASP A 53 1.03 -6.75 -3.74
CA ASP A 53 1.26 -8.15 -4.10
C ASP A 53 1.49 -8.97 -2.83
N GLU A 54 2.37 -8.50 -1.93
CA GLU A 54 2.65 -9.18 -0.65
C GLU A 54 1.41 -9.22 0.26
N GLU A 55 0.65 -8.13 0.34
CA GLU A 55 -0.57 -8.06 1.14
C GLU A 55 -1.66 -8.99 0.59
N LEU A 56 -1.75 -9.15 -0.74
CA LEU A 56 -2.68 -10.08 -1.34
C LEU A 56 -2.28 -11.55 -1.07
N GLU A 57 -0.99 -11.89 -1.20
CA GLU A 57 -0.50 -13.23 -0.83
C GLU A 57 -0.77 -13.54 0.65
N ARG A 58 -0.55 -12.56 1.53
CA ARG A 58 -0.82 -12.67 2.97
C ARG A 58 -2.30 -12.93 3.26
N ARG A 59 -3.21 -12.23 2.56
CA ARG A 59 -4.67 -12.38 2.73
C ARG A 59 -5.19 -13.70 2.17
N GLU A 60 -4.66 -14.13 1.02
CA GLU A 60 -5.08 -15.36 0.34
C GLU A 60 -4.41 -16.62 0.90
N GLY A 61 -3.31 -16.47 1.66
CA GLY A 61 -2.57 -17.58 2.26
C GLY A 61 -1.83 -18.45 1.22
N ARG A 62 -1.65 -17.94 0.00
CA ARG A 62 -1.00 -18.63 -1.13
C ARG A 62 -0.36 -17.60 -2.05
N SER A 63 0.62 -18.05 -2.84
CA SER A 63 1.34 -17.15 -3.75
C SER A 63 0.45 -16.67 -4.90
N ILE A 64 0.80 -15.53 -5.47
CA ILE A 64 0.16 -15.00 -6.68
C ILE A 64 0.22 -16.03 -7.81
N ALA A 65 1.35 -16.72 -7.99
CA ALA A 65 1.47 -17.79 -8.98
C ALA A 65 0.41 -18.90 -8.78
N ALA A 66 0.11 -19.27 -7.52
CA ALA A 66 -0.94 -20.23 -7.21
C ALA A 66 -2.34 -19.67 -7.48
N LEU A 67 -2.59 -18.38 -7.19
CA LEU A 67 -3.84 -17.69 -7.53
C LEU A 67 -4.10 -17.72 -9.04
N PHE A 68 -3.10 -17.36 -9.85
CA PHE A 68 -3.20 -17.41 -11.31
C PHE A 68 -3.47 -18.83 -11.81
N ALA A 69 -2.80 -19.85 -11.25
CA ALA A 69 -2.98 -21.23 -11.68
C ALA A 69 -4.35 -21.82 -11.32
N GLN A 70 -4.94 -21.39 -10.21
CA GLN A 70 -6.20 -21.95 -9.68
C GLN A 70 -7.44 -21.17 -10.15
N GLU A 71 -7.34 -19.84 -10.23
CA GLU A 71 -8.49 -18.95 -10.46
C GLU A 71 -8.35 -18.11 -11.74
N GLY A 72 -7.17 -18.11 -12.34
CA GLY A 72 -6.88 -17.32 -13.53
C GLY A 72 -6.58 -15.85 -13.25
N GLU A 73 -6.12 -15.16 -14.28
CA GLU A 73 -5.71 -13.75 -14.19
C GLU A 73 -6.87 -12.83 -13.82
N MET A 74 -8.08 -13.06 -14.37
CA MET A 74 -9.22 -12.17 -14.11
C MET A 74 -9.59 -12.13 -12.62
N ALA A 75 -9.60 -13.27 -11.94
CA ALA A 75 -9.89 -13.32 -10.51
C ALA A 75 -8.83 -12.56 -9.69
N PHE A 76 -7.55 -12.73 -10.04
CA PHE A 76 -6.47 -11.96 -9.43
C PHE A 76 -6.64 -10.45 -9.64
N ARG A 77 -7.00 -9.99 -10.84
CA ARG A 77 -7.20 -8.55 -11.13
C ARG A 77 -8.36 -7.93 -10.36
N ILE A 78 -9.43 -8.70 -10.14
CA ILE A 78 -10.56 -8.26 -9.30
C ILE A 78 -10.07 -8.08 -7.86
N LYS A 79 -9.42 -9.10 -7.29
CA LYS A 79 -8.86 -9.07 -5.93
C LYS A 79 -7.83 -7.94 -5.73
N GLU A 80 -6.94 -7.73 -6.71
CA GLU A 80 -5.96 -6.64 -6.72
C GLU A 80 -6.66 -5.27 -6.68
N SER A 81 -7.72 -5.10 -7.49
CA SER A 81 -8.48 -3.84 -7.55
C SER A 81 -9.27 -3.59 -6.26
N ASP A 82 -9.87 -4.62 -5.69
CA ASP A 82 -10.61 -4.52 -4.42
C ASP A 82 -9.67 -4.12 -3.28
N LEU A 83 -8.50 -4.77 -3.19
CA LEU A 83 -7.47 -4.45 -2.20
C LEU A 83 -6.99 -3.00 -2.33
N LEU A 84 -6.76 -2.52 -3.57
CA LEU A 84 -6.38 -1.14 -3.80
C LEU A 84 -7.45 -0.16 -3.28
N HIS A 85 -8.73 -0.42 -3.57
CA HIS A 85 -9.82 0.44 -3.11
C HIS A 85 -9.94 0.49 -1.58
N GLU A 86 -9.63 -0.61 -0.89
CA GLU A 86 -9.59 -0.63 0.58
C GLU A 86 -8.42 0.17 1.18
N ILE A 87 -7.27 0.17 0.49
CA ILE A 87 -6.05 0.84 0.95
C ILE A 87 -6.07 2.33 0.59
N ALA A 88 -6.71 2.70 -0.51
CA ALA A 88 -6.78 4.07 -0.97
C ALA A 88 -7.51 4.97 0.04
N GLY A 89 -6.87 6.08 0.39
CA GLY A 89 -7.38 7.01 1.40
C GLY A 89 -7.19 6.54 2.84
N ASN A 90 -6.61 5.35 3.08
CA ASN A 90 -6.32 4.89 4.42
C ASN A 90 -4.99 5.50 4.94
N PRO A 91 -5.03 6.36 5.98
CA PRO A 91 -3.83 7.04 6.48
C PRO A 91 -2.81 6.08 7.15
N ALA A 92 -3.20 4.84 7.43
CA ALA A 92 -2.29 3.81 7.92
C ALA A 92 -1.25 3.38 6.86
N PHE A 93 -1.52 3.62 5.57
CA PHE A 93 -0.68 3.19 4.46
C PHE A 93 -0.24 4.35 3.57
N PRO A 94 0.57 5.30 4.07
CA PRO A 94 0.96 6.49 3.31
C PRO A 94 1.86 6.20 2.11
N ILE A 95 2.49 5.02 2.03
CA ILE A 95 3.31 4.57 0.90
C ILE A 95 2.77 3.22 0.41
N VAL A 96 2.43 3.13 -0.88
CA VAL A 96 1.82 1.94 -1.49
C VAL A 96 2.63 1.53 -2.72
N ALA A 97 3.15 0.30 -2.75
CA ALA A 97 3.73 -0.29 -3.94
C ALA A 97 2.68 -1.14 -4.66
N CYS A 98 2.43 -0.85 -5.94
CA CYS A 98 1.42 -1.51 -6.75
C CYS A 98 2.03 -2.40 -7.82
N GLY A 99 1.35 -3.47 -8.22
CA GLY A 99 1.74 -4.29 -9.36
C GLY A 99 1.71 -3.53 -10.70
N GLY A 100 2.35 -4.08 -11.73
CA GLY A 100 2.32 -3.47 -13.08
C GLY A 100 0.94 -3.49 -13.72
N GLY A 101 0.10 -4.45 -13.35
CA GLY A 101 -1.26 -4.60 -13.88
C GLY A 101 -2.29 -3.66 -13.25
N THR A 102 -1.97 -3.03 -12.12
CA THR A 102 -2.90 -2.17 -11.38
C THR A 102 -3.40 -0.97 -12.21
N MET A 103 -2.55 -0.45 -13.12
CA MET A 103 -2.88 0.66 -14.02
C MET A 103 -3.78 0.27 -15.20
N GLY A 104 -4.02 -1.03 -15.43
CA GLY A 104 -4.88 -1.52 -16.51
C GLY A 104 -6.37 -1.25 -16.29
N ASN A 105 -6.76 -0.83 -15.09
CA ASN A 105 -8.15 -0.51 -14.73
C ASN A 105 -8.31 0.99 -14.49
N ALA A 106 -9.19 1.64 -15.28
CA ALA A 106 -9.43 3.08 -15.18
C ALA A 106 -9.98 3.52 -13.81
N THR A 107 -10.71 2.65 -13.12
CA THR A 107 -11.21 2.92 -11.76
C THR A 107 -10.06 3.00 -10.78
N ASN A 108 -9.09 2.08 -10.85
CA ASN A 108 -7.90 2.08 -10.01
C ASN A 108 -7.08 3.37 -10.17
N VAL A 109 -6.92 3.85 -11.41
CA VAL A 109 -6.22 5.10 -11.69
C VAL A 109 -6.91 6.30 -11.04
N ARG A 110 -8.26 6.37 -11.12
CA ARG A 110 -9.03 7.43 -10.48
C ARG A 110 -8.88 7.39 -8.95
N THR A 111 -8.93 6.19 -8.38
CA THR A 111 -8.76 5.96 -6.95
C THR A 111 -7.39 6.44 -6.45
N MET A 112 -6.32 6.24 -7.21
CA MET A 112 -4.98 6.71 -6.82
C MET A 112 -4.79 8.23 -6.95
N GLN A 113 -5.67 8.91 -7.70
CA GLN A 113 -5.59 10.35 -7.98
C GLN A 113 -6.54 11.19 -7.12
N ALA A 114 -7.38 10.53 -6.30
CA ALA A 114 -8.35 11.16 -5.41
C ALA A 114 -7.68 11.65 -4.11
#